data_AF-A0A560F1S7-F1
#
_entry.id   AF-A0A560F1S7-F1
#
_cell.length_a   1.000
_cell.length_b   1.000
_cell.length_c   1.000
_cell.angle_alpha   90.00
_cell.angle_beta   90.00
_cell.angle_gamma   90.00
#
_symmetry.space_group_name_H-M   'P 1'
#
loop_
_entity.id
_entity.type
_entity.pdbx_description
1 polymer ?
#
loop_
_entity_poly.entity_id
_entity_poly.type
_entity_poly.pdbx_seq_one_letter_code
_entity_poly.pdbx_strand_id
1 'polypeptide(L)'
;MCNHYRADVKKLGLEIEVYGYEEINDLPRDIYPDRLGPVIVRRDDGALAWQPMRWGFPPPPNAPNPRPVTNIRNLASPYWRTWLKPEARCLVPFTAFAEYDTSTKPAVEKWFEVTDGRPAAFAGIWRRWTGARGTKANPIEGEHQLYGFLTCEPNGIVAPIHPKAMPVILIGAEAQRAWLDAPASAVPTIAQPLPDADLAVTD
;
A
#
# COMPACT_ATOMS: atom_id res chain seq x y z
N MET A 1 -2.65 5.22 11.30
CA MET A 1 -1.84 4.40 10.38
C MET A 1 -2.86 3.98 9.38
N CYS A 2 -2.61 4.27 8.11
CA CYS A 2 -3.60 4.18 7.06
C CYS A 2 -4.23 2.77 7.03
N ASN A 3 -5.51 2.70 7.36
CA ASN A 3 -6.30 1.46 7.32
C ASN A 3 -7.57 1.64 6.47
N HIS A 4 -7.58 2.67 5.62
CA HIS A 4 -8.64 2.91 4.67
C HIS A 4 -8.06 3.72 3.51
N TYR A 5 -8.23 3.20 2.30
CA TYR A 5 -7.83 3.92 1.10
C TYR A 5 -8.81 3.62 -0.04
N ARG A 6 -8.88 4.53 -1.00
CA ARG A 6 -9.66 4.39 -2.23
C ARG A 6 -8.74 4.00 -3.37
N ALA A 7 -9.19 3.06 -4.18
CA ALA A 7 -8.54 2.68 -5.43
C ALA A 7 -9.55 2.74 -6.57
N ASP A 8 -9.84 3.94 -7.06
CA ASP A 8 -10.61 4.11 -8.30
C ASP A 8 -9.66 4.02 -9.49
N VAL A 9 -9.35 2.78 -9.89
CA VAL A 9 -8.37 2.49 -10.92
C VAL A 9 -8.76 3.17 -12.25
N LYS A 10 -10.07 3.21 -12.58
CA LYS A 10 -10.62 3.85 -13.80
C LYS A 10 -10.38 5.37 -13.87
N LYS A 11 -10.24 6.06 -12.74
CA LYS A 11 -9.94 7.50 -12.67
C LYS A 11 -8.47 7.83 -12.89
N LEU A 12 -7.57 6.83 -12.93
CA LEU A 12 -6.14 7.05 -13.10
C LEU A 12 -5.73 7.31 -14.56
N GLY A 13 -6.65 7.15 -15.54
CA GLY A 13 -6.60 7.72 -16.90
C GLY A 13 -5.42 7.34 -17.82
N LEU A 14 -4.42 6.66 -17.28
CA LEU A 14 -3.12 6.37 -17.89
C LEU A 14 -2.82 4.89 -17.90
N GLU A 15 -3.83 4.11 -17.59
CA GLU A 15 -3.57 2.83 -17.02
C GLU A 15 -2.98 1.91 -18.18
N ILE A 16 -3.34 2.05 -19.48
CA ILE A 16 -2.80 1.25 -20.60
C ILE A 16 -1.37 1.67 -20.93
N GLU A 17 -1.09 2.99 -20.96
CA GLU A 17 0.24 3.53 -21.28
C GLU A 17 1.26 3.31 -20.16
N VAL A 18 0.82 3.28 -18.89
CA VAL A 18 1.69 3.11 -17.73
C VAL A 18 1.78 1.66 -17.29
N TYR A 19 0.72 0.85 -17.47
CA TYR A 19 0.61 -0.49 -16.89
C TYR A 19 0.12 -1.62 -17.82
N GLY A 20 -0.45 -1.32 -19.00
CA GLY A 20 -0.79 -2.25 -20.09
C GLY A 20 -1.80 -3.38 -19.78
N TYR A 21 -3.12 -3.17 -19.94
CA TYR A 21 -4.16 -4.16 -19.56
C TYR A 21 -5.38 -4.24 -20.50
N GLU A 22 -6.23 -5.26 -20.27
CA GLU A 22 -7.51 -5.51 -20.96
C GLU A 22 -8.78 -5.37 -20.09
N GLU A 23 -8.78 -5.58 -18.75
CA GLU A 23 -10.03 -5.40 -17.97
C GLU A 23 -9.83 -5.33 -16.43
N ILE A 24 -10.58 -4.46 -15.74
CA ILE A 24 -10.71 -4.39 -14.27
C ILE A 24 -12.10 -4.90 -13.89
N ASN A 25 -12.18 -6.08 -13.27
CA ASN A 25 -13.43 -6.61 -12.72
C ASN A 25 -13.68 -6.07 -11.31
N ASP A 26 -14.86 -5.47 -11.10
CA ASP A 26 -15.59 -5.07 -9.88
C ASP A 26 -14.91 -5.28 -8.49
N LEU A 27 -13.76 -4.67 -8.26
CA LEU A 27 -13.24 -4.50 -6.89
C LEU A 27 -13.96 -3.32 -6.20
N PRO A 28 -14.19 -3.39 -4.88
CA PRO A 28 -14.71 -2.26 -4.13
C PRO A 28 -13.75 -1.07 -4.26
N ARG A 29 -14.29 0.15 -4.34
CA ARG A 29 -13.47 1.36 -4.39
C ARG A 29 -12.79 1.64 -3.07
N ASP A 30 -13.52 1.49 -1.96
CA ASP A 30 -13.03 1.65 -0.60
C ASP A 30 -12.44 0.32 -0.09
N ILE A 31 -11.14 0.35 0.22
CA ILE A 31 -10.37 -0.81 0.64
C ILE A 31 -10.05 -0.71 2.13
N TYR A 32 -10.40 -1.77 2.85
CA TYR A 32 -10.18 -1.94 4.29
C TYR A 32 -9.27 -3.14 4.56
N PRO A 33 -8.64 -3.23 5.74
CA PRO A 33 -7.89 -4.40 6.16
C PRO A 33 -8.66 -5.71 5.94
N ASP A 34 -7.94 -6.75 5.52
CA ASP A 34 -8.47 -8.08 5.17
C ASP A 34 -9.44 -8.10 3.96
N ARG A 35 -9.57 -7.00 3.21
CA ARG A 35 -10.28 -6.97 1.91
C ARG A 35 -9.31 -7.18 0.75
N LEU A 36 -9.87 -7.57 -0.40
CA LEU A 36 -9.15 -7.61 -1.66
C LEU A 36 -8.98 -6.17 -2.17
N GLY A 37 -7.76 -5.83 -2.57
CA GLY A 37 -7.44 -4.57 -3.25
C GLY A 37 -6.65 -4.84 -4.54
N PRO A 38 -6.63 -3.86 -5.47
CA PRO A 38 -5.83 -3.97 -6.68
C PRO A 38 -4.35 -3.80 -6.33
N VAL A 39 -3.51 -4.73 -6.81
CA VAL A 39 -2.07 -4.71 -6.60
C VAL A 39 -1.36 -5.01 -7.91
N ILE A 40 -0.35 -4.23 -8.28
CA ILE A 40 0.46 -4.46 -9.48
C ILE A 40 1.75 -5.13 -9.07
N VAL A 41 2.04 -6.28 -9.66
CA VAL A 41 3.23 -7.10 -9.40
C VAL A 41 3.96 -7.43 -10.68
N ARG A 42 5.26 -7.71 -10.56
CA ARG A 42 6.03 -8.29 -11.65
C ARG A 42 5.70 -9.79 -11.76
N ARG A 43 5.32 -10.22 -12.95
CA ARG A 43 5.15 -11.63 -13.34
C ARG A 43 6.51 -12.28 -13.59
N ASP A 44 6.50 -13.61 -13.67
CA ASP A 44 7.71 -14.41 -13.94
C ASP A 44 8.34 -14.09 -15.32
N ASP A 45 7.53 -13.65 -16.29
CA ASP A 45 7.96 -13.18 -17.61
C ASP A 45 8.53 -11.74 -17.61
N GLY A 46 8.59 -11.11 -16.45
CA GLY A 46 9.08 -9.74 -16.27
C GLY A 46 8.04 -8.65 -16.55
N ALA A 47 6.87 -8.99 -17.12
CA ALA A 47 5.80 -8.03 -17.35
C ALA A 47 5.13 -7.62 -16.03
N LEU A 48 4.53 -6.43 -16.00
CA LEU A 48 3.68 -6.03 -14.88
C LEU A 48 2.28 -6.60 -15.09
N ALA A 49 1.65 -7.02 -14.00
CA ALA A 49 0.24 -7.39 -13.99
C ALA A 49 -0.42 -6.92 -12.71
N TRP A 50 -1.63 -6.42 -12.85
CA TRP A 50 -2.55 -6.31 -11.74
C TRP A 50 -2.91 -7.72 -11.23
N GLN A 51 -3.18 -7.84 -9.93
CA GLN A 51 -3.82 -8.99 -9.29
C GLN A 51 -4.64 -8.51 -8.08
N PRO A 52 -5.81 -9.13 -7.81
CA PRO A 52 -6.55 -8.87 -6.58
C PRO A 52 -5.84 -9.61 -5.44
N MET A 53 -5.29 -8.87 -4.48
CA MET A 53 -4.61 -9.45 -3.31
C MET A 53 -5.29 -8.99 -2.03
N ARG A 54 -5.16 -9.79 -0.96
CA ARG A 54 -5.77 -9.48 0.34
C ARG A 54 -4.84 -8.60 1.17
N TRP A 55 -5.38 -7.51 1.73
CA TRP A 55 -4.59 -6.57 2.52
C TRP A 55 -4.35 -7.08 3.94
N GLY A 56 -3.10 -7.44 4.26
CA GLY A 56 -2.75 -8.00 5.55
C GLY A 56 -1.63 -9.01 5.41
N PHE A 57 -0.39 -8.51 5.42
CA PHE A 57 0.82 -9.32 5.39
C PHE A 57 0.90 -10.19 6.66
N PRO A 58 1.46 -11.42 6.60
CA PRO A 58 1.68 -12.20 7.82
C PRO A 58 2.54 -11.42 8.84
N PRO A 59 2.26 -11.54 10.15
CA PRO A 59 3.13 -10.97 11.17
C PRO A 59 4.46 -11.73 11.25
N PRO A 60 5.47 -11.15 11.93
CA PRO A 60 6.64 -11.91 12.36
C PRO A 60 6.24 -13.15 13.20
N PRO A 61 6.94 -14.29 13.07
CA PRO A 61 6.56 -15.56 13.71
C PRO A 61 6.36 -15.49 15.23
N ASN A 62 7.06 -14.59 15.92
CA ASN A 62 7.04 -14.44 17.38
C ASN A 62 6.40 -13.12 17.85
N ALA A 63 5.53 -12.53 17.03
CA ALA A 63 4.81 -11.33 17.44
C ALA A 63 3.92 -11.65 18.67
N PRO A 64 3.99 -10.88 19.78
CA PRO A 64 3.24 -11.16 21.01
C PRO A 64 1.71 -11.27 20.83
N ASN A 65 1.18 -10.62 19.78
CA ASN A 65 -0.21 -10.71 19.37
C ASN A 65 -0.24 -10.74 17.83
N PRO A 66 -0.11 -11.91 17.20
CA PRO A 66 0.02 -12.01 15.75
C PRO A 66 -1.28 -11.53 15.10
N ARG A 67 -1.19 -10.44 14.35
CA ARG A 67 -2.27 -9.90 13.52
C ARG A 67 -1.75 -9.66 12.10
N PRO A 68 -2.61 -9.73 11.07
CA PRO A 68 -2.24 -9.29 9.75
C PRO A 68 -1.70 -7.85 9.78
N VAL A 69 -0.60 -7.60 9.06
CA VAL A 69 0.12 -6.33 9.02
C VAL A 69 -0.24 -5.61 7.73
N THR A 70 -0.97 -4.51 7.84
CA THR A 70 -1.34 -3.65 6.70
C THR A 70 -0.26 -2.62 6.37
N ASN A 71 0.41 -2.10 7.40
CA ASN A 71 1.38 -1.01 7.37
C ASN A 71 2.74 -1.49 7.89
N ILE A 72 3.79 -1.35 7.09
CA ILE A 72 5.14 -1.88 7.37
C ILE A 72 6.08 -0.71 7.66
N ARG A 73 6.60 -0.63 8.89
CA ARG A 73 7.43 0.51 9.34
C ARG A 73 8.89 0.17 9.60
N ASN A 74 9.15 -0.86 10.41
CA ASN A 74 10.50 -1.17 10.86
C ASN A 74 11.29 -1.91 9.76
N LEU A 75 11.68 -1.21 8.69
CA LEU A 75 12.38 -1.81 7.54
C LEU A 75 13.75 -2.40 7.91
N ALA A 76 14.30 -1.96 9.04
CA ALA A 76 15.51 -2.48 9.64
C ALA A 76 15.29 -3.76 10.48
N SER A 77 14.08 -4.32 10.55
CA SER A 77 13.89 -5.62 11.21
C SER A 77 14.36 -6.76 10.29
N PRO A 78 14.99 -7.83 10.83
CA PRO A 78 15.36 -9.00 10.04
C PRO A 78 14.19 -9.61 9.27
N TYR A 79 12.99 -9.58 9.86
CA TYR A 79 11.78 -10.11 9.22
C TYR A 79 11.44 -9.33 7.94
N TRP A 80 11.45 -8.00 8.01
CA TRP A 80 11.07 -7.15 6.88
C TRP A 80 12.13 -7.12 5.79
N ARG A 81 13.42 -7.12 6.14
CA ARG A 81 14.52 -7.14 5.16
C ARG A 81 14.39 -8.26 4.13
N THR A 82 13.91 -9.44 4.53
CA THR A 82 13.66 -10.59 3.65
C THR A 82 12.69 -10.29 2.50
N TRP A 83 11.80 -9.31 2.69
CA TRP A 83 10.74 -8.94 1.74
C TRP A 83 11.01 -7.63 0.99
N LEU A 84 12.17 -7.01 1.19
CA LEU A 84 12.54 -5.74 0.52
C LEU A 84 13.23 -5.95 -0.82
N LYS A 85 13.45 -7.19 -1.24
CA LYS A 85 14.02 -7.52 -2.56
C LYS A 85 13.00 -7.29 -3.69
N PRO A 86 13.43 -6.94 -4.91
CA PRO A 86 12.55 -6.63 -6.05
C PRO A 86 11.41 -7.63 -6.27
N GLU A 87 11.66 -8.94 -6.11
CA GLU A 87 10.67 -9.99 -6.40
C GLU A 87 9.48 -9.99 -5.43
N ALA A 88 9.64 -9.39 -4.25
CA ALA A 88 8.60 -9.26 -3.24
C ALA A 88 7.90 -7.91 -3.29
N ARG A 89 8.28 -6.99 -4.20
CA ARG A 89 7.71 -5.64 -4.28
C ARG A 89 6.47 -5.62 -5.17
N CYS A 90 5.57 -4.72 -4.84
CA CYS A 90 4.38 -4.41 -5.62
C CYS A 90 4.09 -2.91 -5.58
N LEU A 91 3.25 -2.46 -6.50
CA LEU A 91 2.60 -1.15 -6.43
C LEU A 91 1.18 -1.37 -5.94
N VAL A 92 0.73 -0.53 -5.00
CA VAL A 92 -0.67 -0.52 -4.53
C VAL A 92 -1.30 0.79 -5.02
N PRO A 93 -1.98 0.79 -6.18
CA PRO A 93 -2.61 2.00 -6.70
C PRO A 93 -3.65 2.55 -5.72
N PHE A 94 -3.68 3.87 -5.59
CA PHE A 94 -4.70 4.57 -4.80
C PHE A 94 -5.06 5.90 -5.46
N THR A 95 -6.24 6.40 -5.15
CA THR A 95 -6.69 7.74 -5.53
C THR A 95 -6.80 8.66 -4.34
N ALA A 96 -7.13 8.12 -3.16
CA ALA A 96 -7.13 8.85 -1.90
C ALA A 96 -6.83 7.89 -0.74
N PHE A 97 -6.30 8.40 0.37
CA PHE A 97 -6.20 7.62 1.62
C PHE A 97 -6.71 8.40 2.80
N ALA A 98 -7.09 7.68 3.84
CA ALA A 98 -7.73 8.23 5.01
C ALA A 98 -6.90 8.01 6.29
N GLU A 99 -6.87 9.05 7.12
CA GLU A 99 -6.47 8.94 8.52
C GLU A 99 -7.54 9.60 9.40
N TYR A 100 -7.69 9.10 10.62
CA TYR A 100 -8.62 9.67 11.60
C TYR A 100 -7.96 10.84 12.33
N ASP A 101 -8.59 12.02 12.24
CA ASP A 101 -8.29 13.14 13.11
C ASP A 101 -8.91 12.89 14.49
N THR A 102 -8.04 12.60 15.46
CA THR A 102 -8.43 12.35 16.85
C THR A 102 -8.47 13.62 17.70
N SER A 103 -8.14 14.79 17.14
CA SER A 103 -8.27 16.07 17.83
C SER A 103 -9.74 16.51 17.95
N THR A 104 -10.60 16.00 17.07
CA THR A 104 -12.05 16.21 17.11
C THR A 104 -12.76 15.13 17.93
N LYS A 105 -13.98 15.46 18.41
CA LYS A 105 -14.87 14.50 19.08
C LYS A 105 -16.28 14.60 18.48
N PRO A 106 -16.79 13.57 17.77
CA PRO A 106 -16.12 12.30 17.46
C PRO A 106 -14.90 12.49 16.55
N ALA A 107 -14.01 11.49 16.51
CA ALA A 107 -12.91 11.47 15.55
C ALA A 107 -13.49 11.45 14.13
N VAL A 108 -12.96 12.28 13.24
CA VAL A 108 -13.41 12.38 11.85
C VAL A 108 -12.36 11.81 10.91
N GLU A 109 -12.82 11.16 9.84
CA GLU A 109 -11.92 10.73 8.78
C GLU A 109 -11.54 11.92 7.91
N LYS A 110 -10.24 12.08 7.64
CA LYS A 110 -9.71 13.08 6.72
C LYS A 110 -9.05 12.38 5.56
N TRP A 111 -9.35 12.84 4.34
CA TRP A 111 -8.86 12.26 3.11
C TRP A 111 -7.66 13.03 2.59
N PHE A 112 -6.76 12.31 1.93
CA PHE A 112 -5.53 12.85 1.37
C PHE A 112 -5.39 12.40 -0.07
N GLU A 113 -5.06 13.33 -0.96
CA GLU A 113 -4.90 13.12 -2.39
C GLU A 113 -3.59 13.76 -2.88
N VAL A 114 -3.00 13.17 -3.93
CA VAL A 114 -1.83 13.76 -4.60
C VAL A 114 -2.26 14.95 -5.44
N THR A 115 -1.48 16.02 -5.46
CA THR A 115 -1.92 17.32 -6.00
C THR A 115 -1.77 17.48 -7.52
N ASP A 116 -0.87 16.72 -8.15
CA ASP A 116 -0.49 16.90 -9.55
C ASP A 116 -1.27 16.02 -10.55
N GLY A 117 -2.20 15.20 -10.06
CA GLY A 117 -3.02 14.30 -10.86
C GLY A 117 -2.27 13.15 -11.55
N ARG A 118 -0.96 12.99 -11.32
CA ARG A 118 -0.19 11.86 -11.87
C ARG A 118 -0.57 10.57 -11.13
N PRO A 119 -0.43 9.40 -11.78
CA PRO A 119 -0.72 8.12 -11.13
C PRO A 119 0.16 7.93 -9.90
N ALA A 120 -0.48 7.58 -8.79
CA ALA A 120 0.19 7.33 -7.52
C ALA A 120 -0.07 5.90 -7.03
N ALA A 121 0.93 5.36 -6.35
CA ALA A 121 0.83 4.07 -5.68
C ALA A 121 1.55 4.10 -4.33
N PHE A 122 1.13 3.27 -3.40
CA PHE A 122 1.96 2.98 -2.23
C PHE A 122 3.09 2.02 -2.60
N ALA A 123 4.25 2.21 -1.98
CA ALA A 123 5.35 1.26 -2.03
C ALA A 123 4.97 -0.02 -1.27
N GLY A 124 4.49 -1.02 -2.01
CA GLY A 124 3.97 -2.26 -1.48
C GLY A 124 4.98 -3.41 -1.47
N ILE A 125 4.76 -4.37 -0.57
CA ILE A 125 5.32 -5.72 -0.67
C ILE A 125 4.21 -6.76 -0.64
N TRP A 126 4.46 -7.89 -1.28
CA TRP A 126 3.51 -8.98 -1.38
C TRP A 126 4.18 -10.34 -1.21
N ARG A 127 3.36 -11.36 -0.94
CA ARG A 127 3.77 -12.76 -0.94
C ARG A 127 2.60 -13.71 -1.14
N ARG A 128 2.92 -14.93 -1.60
CA ARG A 128 2.07 -16.10 -1.37
C ARG A 128 2.19 -16.56 0.08
N TRP A 129 1.09 -17.03 0.65
CA TRP A 129 1.03 -17.52 2.03
C TRP A 129 -0.12 -18.53 2.18
N THR A 130 0.13 -19.62 2.91
CA THR A 130 -0.85 -20.67 3.15
C THR A 130 -1.32 -20.66 4.61
N GLY A 131 -2.63 -20.74 4.82
CA GLY A 131 -3.27 -20.86 6.13
C GLY A 131 -4.62 -20.12 6.17
N ALA A 132 -5.12 -19.80 7.36
CA ALA A 132 -6.40 -19.13 7.53
C ALA A 132 -6.35 -17.60 7.32
N ARG A 133 -7.31 -17.05 6.56
CA ARG A 133 -7.65 -15.61 6.48
C ARG A 133 -9.15 -15.38 6.69
N GLY A 134 -9.61 -14.13 6.75
CA GLY A 134 -11.01 -13.83 7.08
C GLY A 134 -11.23 -13.61 8.58
N THR A 135 -12.50 -13.50 8.97
CA THR A 135 -12.87 -13.28 10.37
C THR A 135 -12.70 -14.57 11.18
N LYS A 136 -12.54 -14.45 12.50
CA LYS A 136 -12.52 -15.63 13.39
C LYS A 136 -13.76 -16.51 13.25
N ALA A 137 -14.91 -15.91 12.92
CA ALA A 137 -16.17 -16.63 12.73
C ALA A 137 -16.23 -17.37 11.39
N ASN A 138 -15.59 -16.85 10.34
CA ASN A 138 -15.61 -17.40 8.99
C ASN A 138 -14.18 -17.41 8.40
N PRO A 139 -13.31 -18.33 8.87
CA PRO A 139 -11.98 -18.47 8.31
C PRO A 139 -12.06 -19.09 6.91
N ILE A 140 -11.22 -18.58 6.01
CA ILE A 140 -10.95 -19.10 4.68
C ILE A 140 -9.56 -19.71 4.75
N GLU A 141 -9.49 -21.04 4.72
CA GLU A 141 -8.23 -21.78 4.66
C GLU A 141 -7.74 -21.87 3.22
N GLY A 142 -6.42 -21.95 3.04
CA GLY A 142 -5.80 -22.27 1.76
C GLY A 142 -4.67 -21.32 1.38
N GLU A 143 -4.43 -21.21 0.08
CA GLU A 143 -3.44 -20.28 -0.45
C GLU A 143 -4.02 -18.87 -0.59
N HIS A 144 -3.23 -17.89 -0.22
CA HIS A 144 -3.56 -16.48 -0.33
C HIS A 144 -2.40 -15.70 -0.92
N GLN A 145 -2.74 -14.71 -1.75
CA GLN A 145 -1.84 -13.63 -2.10
C GLN A 145 -2.12 -12.46 -1.18
N LEU A 146 -1.11 -12.08 -0.41
CA LEU A 146 -1.20 -11.08 0.64
C LEU A 146 -0.27 -9.94 0.33
N TYR A 147 -0.71 -8.73 0.65
CA TYR A 147 0.12 -7.53 0.53
C TYR A 147 0.02 -6.65 1.78
N GLY A 148 1.00 -5.77 1.90
CA GLY A 148 1.00 -4.61 2.79
C GLY A 148 1.87 -3.53 2.15
N PHE A 149 1.83 -2.32 2.68
CA PHE A 149 2.66 -1.23 2.16
C PHE A 149 3.51 -0.59 3.23
N LEU A 150 4.62 -0.01 2.77
CA LEU A 150 5.58 0.67 3.61
C LEU A 150 4.98 1.97 4.15
N THR A 151 5.40 2.32 5.36
CA THR A 151 5.11 3.59 6.01
C THR A 151 6.40 4.25 6.43
N CYS A 152 6.38 5.58 6.44
CA CYS A 152 7.47 6.44 6.87
C CYS A 152 6.96 7.47 7.89
N GLU A 153 7.83 8.37 8.33
CA GLU A 153 7.42 9.51 9.16
C GLU A 153 6.46 10.42 8.38
N PRO A 154 5.46 11.04 9.04
CA PRO A 154 4.51 11.89 8.36
C PRO A 154 5.16 13.23 7.94
N ASN A 155 4.72 13.77 6.81
CA ASN A 155 5.08 15.11 6.36
C ASN A 155 4.26 16.21 7.07
N GLY A 156 4.44 17.48 6.70
CA GLY A 156 3.76 18.61 7.32
C GLY A 156 2.23 18.63 7.10
N ILE A 157 1.73 17.91 6.10
CA ILE A 157 0.30 17.78 5.79
C ILE A 157 -0.37 16.69 6.61
N VAL A 158 0.27 15.52 6.74
CA VAL A 158 -0.28 14.37 7.46
C VAL A 158 -0.08 14.50 8.98
N ALA A 159 1.07 15.02 9.43
CA ALA A 159 1.42 15.05 10.84
C ALA A 159 0.40 15.75 11.77
N PRO A 160 -0.25 16.87 11.37
CA PRO A 160 -1.29 17.50 12.18
C PRO A 160 -2.52 16.62 12.44
N ILE A 161 -2.85 15.72 11.51
CA ILE A 161 -4.01 14.83 11.59
C ILE A 161 -3.61 13.49 12.21
N HIS A 162 -2.47 12.94 11.80
CA HIS A 162 -1.98 11.64 12.23
C HIS A 162 -0.44 11.66 12.41
N PRO A 163 0.05 11.95 13.62
CA PRO A 163 1.48 12.22 13.87
C PRO A 163 2.36 10.97 13.87
N LYS A 164 1.77 9.78 13.75
CA LYS A 164 2.54 8.54 13.88
C LYS A 164 3.22 8.15 12.57
N ALA A 165 2.61 8.32 11.40
CA ALA A 165 3.18 7.95 10.09
C ALA A 165 2.27 8.36 8.94
N MET A 166 2.85 8.32 7.74
CA MET A 166 2.13 8.25 6.48
C MET A 166 2.58 7.04 5.63
N PRO A 167 1.77 6.59 4.65
CA PRO A 167 2.22 5.65 3.62
C PRO A 167 3.41 6.21 2.82
N VAL A 168 4.28 5.34 2.33
CA VAL A 168 5.30 5.72 1.32
C VAL A 168 4.62 5.81 -0.04
N ILE A 169 4.59 7.01 -0.63
CA ILE A 169 3.86 7.33 -1.87
C ILE A 169 4.83 7.47 -3.04
N LEU A 170 4.49 6.83 -4.16
CA LEU A 170 5.28 6.81 -5.40
C LEU A 170 4.46 7.49 -6.51
N ILE A 171 4.85 8.71 -6.87
CA ILE A 171 4.17 9.50 -7.91
C ILE A 171 4.86 9.31 -9.26
N GLY A 172 4.09 8.86 -10.25
CA GLY A 172 4.54 8.71 -11.63
C GLY A 172 5.39 7.46 -11.90
N ALA A 173 5.58 7.17 -13.19
CA ALA A 173 6.21 5.95 -13.67
C ALA A 173 7.67 5.78 -13.21
N GLU A 174 8.42 6.88 -13.07
CA GLU A 174 9.82 6.85 -12.66
C GLU A 174 9.98 6.36 -11.21
N ALA A 175 9.29 6.99 -10.26
CA ALA A 175 9.34 6.60 -8.85
C ALA A 175 8.84 5.16 -8.64
N GLN A 176 7.79 4.77 -9.37
CA GLN A 176 7.25 3.42 -9.32
C GLN A 176 8.22 2.38 -9.90
N ARG A 177 8.89 2.68 -11.02
CA ARG A 177 9.94 1.82 -11.58
C ARG A 177 11.13 1.70 -10.64
N ALA A 178 11.58 2.82 -10.06
CA ALA A 178 12.65 2.82 -9.07
C ALA A 178 12.30 1.93 -7.86
N TRP A 179 11.05 2.00 -7.38
CA TRP A 179 10.57 1.09 -6.35
C TRP A 179 10.59 -0.36 -6.78
N LEU A 180 10.19 -0.69 -8.01
CA LEU A 180 10.18 -2.08 -8.45
C LEU A 180 11.60 -2.66 -8.67
N ASP A 181 12.55 -1.84 -9.10
CA ASP A 181 13.82 -2.33 -9.65
C ASP A 181 15.04 -2.11 -8.75
N ALA A 182 15.03 -1.10 -7.88
CA ALA A 182 16.21 -0.73 -7.11
C ALA A 182 16.67 -1.86 -6.15
N PRO A 183 17.97 -1.97 -5.82
CA PRO A 183 18.41 -2.94 -4.82
C PRO A 183 17.77 -2.67 -3.45
N ALA A 184 17.68 -3.70 -2.60
CA ALA A 184 17.09 -3.56 -1.26
C ALA A 184 17.80 -2.50 -0.39
N SER A 185 19.08 -2.23 -0.65
CA SER A 185 19.86 -1.18 0.01
C SER A 185 19.38 0.24 -0.28
N ALA A 186 18.66 0.47 -1.39
CA ALA A 186 18.10 1.77 -1.76
C ALA A 186 16.74 2.06 -1.09
N VAL A 187 16.09 1.03 -0.51
CA VAL A 187 14.75 1.16 0.08
C VAL A 187 14.66 2.26 1.14
N PRO A 188 15.64 2.45 2.06
CA PRO A 188 15.57 3.55 3.02
C PRO A 188 15.52 4.93 2.36
N THR A 189 16.18 5.12 1.21
CA THR A 189 16.14 6.38 0.46
C THR A 189 14.81 6.59 -0.25
N ILE A 190 14.14 5.50 -0.68
CA ILE A 190 12.81 5.56 -1.32
C ILE A 190 11.71 5.73 -0.26
N ALA A 191 11.85 5.11 0.91
CA ALA A 191 10.86 5.11 1.99
C ALA A 191 10.91 6.38 2.85
N GLN A 192 10.75 7.53 2.19
CA GLN A 192 10.76 8.86 2.77
C GLN A 192 9.37 9.52 2.64
N PRO A 193 9.05 10.50 3.51
CA PRO A 193 7.83 11.29 3.37
C PRO A 193 7.76 11.97 2.01
N LEU A 194 6.56 11.99 1.44
CA LEU A 194 6.27 12.79 0.26
C LEU A 194 6.39 14.29 0.59
N PRO A 195 6.91 15.15 -0.31
CA PRO A 195 6.92 16.60 -0.09
C PRO A 195 5.54 17.16 0.20
N ASP A 196 5.47 18.18 1.07
CA ASP A 196 4.19 18.79 1.47
C ASP A 196 3.39 19.35 0.29
N ALA A 197 4.07 19.86 -0.74
CA ALA A 197 3.45 20.43 -1.93
C ALA A 197 2.73 19.39 -2.82
N ASP A 198 3.09 18.11 -2.67
CA ASP A 198 2.59 17.02 -3.51
C ASP A 198 1.37 16.31 -2.90
N LEU A 199 0.90 16.76 -1.73
CA LEU A 199 -0.22 16.16 -1.00
C LEU A 199 -1.18 17.22 -0.46
N ALA A 200 -2.49 17.00 -0.60
CA ALA A 200 -3.51 17.86 -0.03
C ALA A 200 -4.53 17.07 0.79
N VAL A 201 -5.09 17.71 1.81
CA VAL A 201 -6.28 17.21 2.51
C VAL A 201 -7.50 17.54 1.66
N THR A 202 -8.35 16.55 1.39
CA THR A 202 -9.64 16.71 0.72
C THR A 202 -10.78 16.46 1.70
N ASP A 203 -11.87 17.24 1.56
CA ASP A 203 -13.06 17.15 2.40
C ASP A 203 -13.99 16.00 1.98
#